data_AF-A0A431HCB3-F1
#
_entry.id   AF-A0A431HCB3-F1
#
_cell.length_a   1.000
_cell.length_b   1.000
_cell.length_c   1.000
_cell.angle_alpha   90.00
_cell.angle_beta   90.00
_cell.angle_gamma   90.00
#
_symmetry.space_group_name_H-M   'P 1'
#
loop_
_entity.id
_entity.type
_entity.pdbx_description
1 polymer ?
#
loop_
_entity_poly.entity_id
_entity_poly.type
_entity_poly.pdbx_seq_one_letter_code
_entity_poly.pdbx_strand_id
1 'polypeptide(L)'
;MNELLKYKEQYDKLEIKKNLSGEEALREVELNWSNIVYVKNPTEEMCLLAVKQNGLALQYILNPSKMVCLEAIKQNPYSLCFILNQTEEMCLEAVKRDGLATLYVKKPTKEIYLEAIKQDITTLEYLDEDIFKSELDYDVRF
;
A
#
# COMPACT_ATOMS: atom_id res chain seq x y z
N MET A 1 18.67 39.02 17.38
CA MET A 1 17.28 38.76 17.84
C MET A 1 16.42 38.01 16.82
N ASN A 2 16.57 38.24 15.49
CA ASN A 2 15.72 37.61 14.46
C ASN A 2 15.98 36.12 14.15
N GLU A 3 17.21 35.61 14.32
CA GLU A 3 17.51 34.20 13.98
C GLU A 3 16.96 33.21 15.01
N LEU A 4 17.03 33.54 16.30
CA LEU A 4 16.45 32.72 17.38
C LEU A 4 14.92 32.64 17.28
N LEU A 5 14.27 33.72 16.84
CA LEU A 5 12.84 33.75 16.61
C LEU A 5 12.44 32.85 15.43
N LYS A 6 13.19 32.88 14.32
CA LYS A 6 13.02 31.96 13.19
C LYS A 6 13.18 30.49 13.59
N TYR A 7 14.20 30.18 14.38
CA TYR A 7 14.44 28.82 14.87
C TYR A 7 13.29 28.32 15.75
N LYS A 8 12.79 29.18 16.64
CA LYS A 8 11.65 28.83 17.50
C LYS A 8 10.37 28.62 16.68
N GLU A 9 10.05 29.51 15.74
CA GLU A 9 8.90 29.33 14.83
C GLU A 9 8.98 28.06 13.99
N GLN A 10 10.18 27.70 13.52
CA GLN A 10 10.39 26.45 12.78
C GLN A 10 10.22 25.22 13.69
N TYR A 11 10.71 25.29 14.92
CA TYR A 11 10.60 24.20 15.89
C TYR A 11 9.14 24.02 16.35
N ASP A 12 8.46 25.12 16.65
CA ASP A 12 7.04 25.14 17.01
C ASP A 12 6.20 24.60 15.84
N LYS A 13 6.51 24.93 14.58
CA LYS A 13 5.86 24.30 13.40
C LYS A 13 6.11 22.80 13.31
N LEU A 14 7.30 22.32 13.65
CA LEU A 14 7.62 20.89 13.68
C LEU A 14 6.86 20.16 14.80
N GLU A 15 6.68 20.81 15.95
CA GLU A 15 5.98 20.26 17.11
C GLU A 15 4.46 20.28 16.92
N ILE A 16 3.92 21.33 16.27
CA ILE A 16 2.52 21.40 15.80
C ILE A 16 2.23 20.26 14.81
N LYS A 17 3.16 19.97 13.89
CA LYS A 17 3.02 18.81 13.00
C LYS A 17 3.00 17.49 13.75
N LYS A 18 3.49 17.35 14.98
CA LYS A 18 3.50 16.03 15.63
C LYS A 18 2.14 15.55 16.14
N ASN A 19 1.10 16.37 16.13
CA ASN A 19 -0.22 16.00 16.68
C ASN A 19 -1.37 16.72 15.95
N LEU A 20 -1.40 16.65 14.62
CA LEU A 20 -2.50 17.23 13.85
C LEU A 20 -3.83 16.54 14.19
N SER A 21 -4.89 17.34 14.30
CA SER A 21 -6.27 16.85 14.48
C SER A 21 -7.28 17.77 13.80
N GLY A 22 -8.52 17.31 13.63
CA GLY A 22 -9.60 18.10 13.06
C GLY A 22 -9.38 18.52 11.59
N GLU A 23 -9.87 19.69 11.22
CA GLU A 23 -9.79 20.22 9.84
C GLU A 23 -8.36 20.50 9.38
N GLU A 24 -7.48 20.92 10.30
CA GLU A 24 -6.08 21.21 9.96
C GLU A 24 -5.34 19.94 9.54
N ALA A 25 -5.61 18.81 10.22
CA ALA A 25 -5.08 17.51 9.81
C ALA A 25 -5.53 17.12 8.40
N LEU A 26 -6.80 17.35 8.06
CA LEU A 26 -7.34 17.02 6.75
C LEU A 26 -6.63 17.83 5.66
N ARG A 27 -6.50 19.16 5.85
CA ARG A 27 -5.82 20.06 4.90
C ARG A 27 -4.36 19.68 4.71
N GLU A 28 -3.66 19.30 5.77
CA GLU A 28 -2.25 18.88 5.64
C GLU A 28 -2.12 17.57 4.84
N VAL A 29 -3.03 16.61 5.05
CA VAL A 29 -3.05 15.37 4.26
C VAL A 29 -3.47 15.64 2.80
N GLU A 30 -4.37 16.61 2.56
CA GLU A 30 -4.71 17.12 1.22
C GLU A 30 -3.52 17.68 0.46
N LEU A 31 -2.63 18.41 1.15
CA LEU A 31 -1.42 18.97 0.54
C LEU A 31 -0.37 17.90 0.25
N ASN A 32 -0.22 16.91 1.13
CA ASN A 32 0.76 15.85 0.96
C ASN A 32 0.37 14.59 1.74
N TRP A 33 0.23 13.46 1.02
CA TRP A 33 -0.05 12.15 1.59
C TRP A 33 0.83 11.76 2.78
N SER A 34 2.11 12.16 2.78
CA SER A 34 3.07 11.78 3.82
C SER A 34 2.78 12.45 5.17
N ASN A 35 1.98 13.52 5.18
CA ASN A 35 1.53 14.15 6.42
C ASN A 35 0.59 13.26 7.24
N ILE A 36 0.12 12.12 6.73
CA ILE A 36 -0.69 11.18 7.50
C ILE A 36 0.04 10.68 8.77
N VAL A 37 1.39 10.63 8.75
CA VAL A 37 2.23 10.21 9.91
C VAL A 37 2.11 11.13 11.12
N TYR A 38 1.62 12.35 10.89
CA TYR A 38 1.49 13.43 11.86
C TYR A 38 0.08 13.53 12.46
N VAL A 39 -0.88 12.78 11.92
CA VAL A 39 -2.26 12.79 12.36
C VAL A 39 -2.47 11.76 13.45
N LYS A 40 -2.87 12.22 14.64
CA LYS A 40 -3.23 11.32 15.73
C LYS A 40 -4.62 10.75 15.48
N ASN A 41 -4.71 9.43 15.25
CA ASN A 41 -5.95 8.72 14.91
C ASN A 41 -6.61 9.26 13.61
N PRO A 42 -5.99 9.04 12.44
CA PRO A 42 -6.53 9.53 11.18
C PRO A 42 -7.93 8.95 10.91
N THR A 43 -8.82 9.79 10.37
CA THR A 43 -10.14 9.35 9.94
C THR A 43 -10.03 8.49 8.68
N GLU A 44 -11.08 7.71 8.37
CA GLU A 44 -11.12 6.93 7.13
C GLU A 44 -10.97 7.81 5.88
N GLU A 45 -11.54 9.03 5.90
CA GLU A 45 -11.39 10.02 4.84
C GLU A 45 -9.93 10.43 4.64
N MET A 46 -9.20 10.76 5.71
CA MET A 46 -7.78 11.13 5.64
C MET A 46 -6.93 9.95 5.13
N CYS A 47 -7.22 8.74 5.61
CA CYS A 47 -6.57 7.52 5.14
C CYS A 47 -6.78 7.31 3.63
N LEU A 48 -8.03 7.40 3.16
CA LEU A 48 -8.37 7.28 1.74
C LEU A 48 -7.68 8.35 0.91
N LEU A 49 -7.63 9.58 1.41
CA LEU A 49 -7.01 10.69 0.69
C LEU A 49 -5.50 10.52 0.56
N ALA A 50 -4.84 10.03 1.61
CA ALA A 50 -3.41 9.71 1.56
C ALA A 50 -3.10 8.58 0.56
N VAL A 51 -3.85 7.47 0.59
CA VAL A 51 -3.57 6.33 -0.30
C VAL A 51 -3.95 6.60 -1.76
N LYS A 52 -4.93 7.46 -2.02
CA LYS A 52 -5.26 7.93 -3.38
C LYS A 52 -4.15 8.76 -4.01
N GLN A 53 -3.45 9.56 -3.21
CA GLN A 53 -2.27 10.29 -3.66
C GLN A 53 -1.05 9.37 -3.83
N ASN A 54 -0.82 8.46 -2.88
CA ASN A 54 0.24 7.46 -2.93
C ASN A 54 -0.16 6.19 -2.19
N GLY A 55 -0.33 5.07 -2.91
CA GLY A 55 -0.76 3.80 -2.34
C GLY A 55 0.21 3.24 -1.30
N LEU A 56 1.50 3.59 -1.38
CA LEU A 56 2.49 3.20 -0.37
C LEU A 56 2.32 3.96 0.96
N ALA A 57 1.48 4.99 1.02
CA ALA A 57 1.08 5.63 2.27
C ALA A 57 0.42 4.65 3.24
N LEU A 58 -0.12 3.53 2.73
CA LEU A 58 -0.72 2.46 3.52
C LEU A 58 0.21 1.96 4.65
N GLN A 59 1.53 1.98 4.44
CA GLN A 59 2.52 1.57 5.46
C GLN A 59 2.45 2.39 6.75
N TYR A 60 1.89 3.60 6.69
CA TYR A 60 1.78 4.52 7.83
C TYR A 60 0.38 4.52 8.47
N ILE A 61 -0.56 3.74 7.93
CA ILE A 61 -1.93 3.67 8.43
C ILE A 61 -2.04 2.44 9.31
N LEU A 62 -2.35 2.65 10.59
CA LEU A 62 -2.56 1.57 11.54
C LEU A 62 -3.97 0.97 11.35
N ASN A 63 -4.07 -0.35 11.21
CA ASN A 63 -5.33 -1.07 11.04
C ASN A 63 -6.24 -0.49 9.93
N PRO A 64 -5.74 -0.38 8.68
CA PRO A 64 -6.53 0.18 7.58
C PRO A 64 -7.79 -0.64 7.32
N SER A 65 -8.88 0.03 6.95
CA SER A 65 -10.10 -0.65 6.52
C SER A 65 -9.88 -1.38 5.20
N LYS A 66 -10.74 -2.36 4.90
CA LYS A 66 -10.73 -3.04 3.60
C LYS A 66 -10.80 -2.05 2.43
N MET A 67 -11.58 -0.96 2.59
CA MET A 67 -11.72 0.08 1.57
C MET A 67 -10.40 0.82 1.34
N VAL A 68 -9.72 1.24 2.41
CA VAL A 68 -8.40 1.90 2.34
C VAL A 68 -7.37 0.97 1.69
N CYS A 69 -7.34 -0.30 2.06
CA CYS A 69 -6.46 -1.30 1.47
C CYS A 69 -6.68 -1.45 -0.05
N LEU A 70 -7.93 -1.63 -0.49
CA LEU A 70 -8.23 -1.78 -1.91
C LEU A 70 -7.92 -0.52 -2.70
N GLU A 71 -8.18 0.66 -2.13
CA GLU A 71 -7.84 1.93 -2.77
C GLU A 71 -6.32 2.10 -2.91
N ALA A 72 -5.56 1.71 -1.88
CA ALA A 72 -4.09 1.70 -1.94
C ALA A 72 -3.57 0.75 -3.03
N ILE A 73 -4.14 -0.46 -3.16
CA ILE A 73 -3.77 -1.44 -4.19
C ILE A 73 -4.10 -0.90 -5.59
N LYS A 74 -5.27 -0.27 -5.75
CA LYS A 74 -5.67 0.40 -7.00
C LYS A 74 -4.78 1.58 -7.34
N GLN A 75 -4.10 2.20 -6.38
CA GLN A 75 -3.13 3.24 -6.68
C GLN A 75 -1.77 2.62 -7.01
N ASN A 76 -1.29 1.71 -6.16
CA ASN A 76 -0.04 0.98 -6.31
C ASN A 76 -0.22 -0.48 -5.87
N PRO A 77 -0.10 -1.46 -6.78
CA PRO A 77 -0.35 -2.88 -6.46
C PRO A 77 0.62 -3.43 -5.41
N TYR A 78 1.83 -2.88 -5.30
CA TYR A 78 2.82 -3.31 -4.31
C TYR A 78 2.48 -2.88 -2.88
N SER A 79 1.51 -1.99 -2.67
CA SER A 79 1.00 -1.68 -1.33
C SER A 79 0.42 -2.91 -0.61
N LEU A 80 0.09 -3.98 -1.35
CA LEU A 80 -0.30 -5.28 -0.82
C LEU A 80 0.67 -5.82 0.25
N CYS A 81 1.96 -5.49 0.15
CA CYS A 81 2.99 -5.93 1.10
C CYS A 81 2.77 -5.39 2.53
N PHE A 82 2.09 -4.25 2.67
CA PHE A 82 1.79 -3.63 3.97
C PHE A 82 0.50 -4.16 4.61
N ILE A 83 -0.26 -5.00 3.90
CA ILE A 83 -1.54 -5.54 4.40
C ILE A 83 -1.26 -6.79 5.24
N LEU A 84 -1.63 -6.74 6.52
CA LEU A 84 -1.50 -7.89 7.43
C LEU A 84 -2.43 -9.04 7.03
N ASN A 85 -3.73 -8.75 6.91
CA ASN A 85 -4.78 -9.72 6.58
C ASN A 85 -5.23 -9.53 5.14
N GLN A 86 -4.52 -10.18 4.21
CA GLN A 86 -4.84 -10.14 2.79
C GLN A 86 -6.07 -11.01 2.49
N THR A 87 -7.01 -10.50 1.70
CA THR A 87 -8.08 -11.31 1.10
C THR A 87 -7.69 -11.71 -0.32
N GLU A 88 -8.32 -12.76 -0.83
CA GLU A 88 -8.12 -13.20 -2.23
C GLU A 88 -8.47 -12.07 -3.22
N GLU A 89 -9.54 -11.31 -2.97
CA GLU A 89 -9.90 -10.12 -3.73
C GLU A 89 -8.76 -9.09 -3.79
N MET A 90 -8.11 -8.79 -2.65
CA MET A 90 -6.99 -7.84 -2.61
C MET A 90 -5.79 -8.35 -3.42
N CYS A 91 -5.49 -9.65 -3.31
CA CYS A 91 -4.38 -10.26 -4.01
C CYS A 91 -4.62 -10.25 -5.53
N LEU A 92 -5.82 -10.67 -5.96
CA LEU A 92 -6.21 -10.64 -7.37
C LEU A 92 -6.23 -9.22 -7.93
N GLU A 93 -6.72 -8.24 -7.17
CA GLU A 93 -6.70 -6.83 -7.60
C GLU A 93 -5.26 -6.33 -7.83
N ALA A 94 -4.32 -6.69 -6.96
CA ALA A 94 -2.92 -6.32 -7.12
C ALA A 94 -2.28 -7.01 -8.33
N VAL A 95 -2.48 -8.33 -8.46
CA VAL A 95 -1.88 -9.15 -9.51
C VAL A 95 -2.43 -8.82 -10.89
N LYS A 96 -3.73 -8.51 -11.01
CA LYS A 96 -4.33 -8.04 -12.27
C LYS A 96 -3.72 -6.75 -12.80
N ARG A 97 -3.15 -5.93 -11.92
CA ARG A 97 -2.48 -4.68 -12.29
C ARG A 97 -1.00 -4.88 -12.60
N ASP A 98 -0.37 -5.80 -11.89
CA ASP A 98 1.03 -6.16 -12.09
C ASP A 98 1.28 -7.58 -11.60
N GLY A 99 1.66 -8.48 -12.53
CA GLY A 99 1.94 -9.88 -12.22
C GLY A 99 2.99 -10.07 -11.13
N LEU A 100 3.97 -9.15 -11.02
CA LEU A 100 5.02 -9.18 -10.00
C LEU A 100 4.49 -8.91 -8.59
N ALA A 101 3.28 -8.35 -8.44
CA ALA A 101 2.65 -8.18 -7.14
C ALA A 101 2.41 -9.52 -6.41
N THR A 102 2.45 -10.64 -7.14
CA THR A 102 2.40 -12.00 -6.60
C THR A 102 3.49 -12.26 -5.57
N LEU A 103 4.65 -11.61 -5.69
CA LEU A 103 5.75 -11.68 -4.71
C LEU A 103 5.34 -11.23 -3.30
N TYR A 104 4.28 -10.42 -3.20
CA TYR A 104 3.77 -9.90 -1.93
C TYR A 104 2.52 -10.63 -1.43
N VAL A 105 2.07 -11.66 -2.13
CA VAL A 105 0.93 -12.50 -1.72
C VAL A 105 1.41 -13.52 -0.68
N LYS A 106 0.84 -13.49 0.53
CA LYS A 106 1.26 -14.37 1.63
C LYS A 106 0.80 -15.82 1.47
N LYS A 107 -0.34 -16.01 0.81
CA LYS A 107 -0.99 -17.32 0.60
C LYS A 107 -1.56 -17.37 -0.82
N PRO A 108 -0.71 -17.51 -1.83
CA PRO A 108 -1.16 -17.50 -3.21
C PRO A 108 -1.97 -18.75 -3.54
N THR A 109 -3.04 -18.56 -4.31
CA THR A 109 -3.90 -19.63 -4.83
C THR A 109 -3.54 -19.89 -6.30
N LYS A 110 -4.00 -21.03 -6.83
CA LYS A 110 -3.86 -21.35 -8.26
C LYS A 110 -4.39 -20.23 -9.15
N GLU A 111 -5.52 -19.61 -8.79
CA GLU A 111 -6.12 -18.51 -9.54
C GLU A 111 -5.20 -17.28 -9.57
N ILE A 112 -4.59 -16.93 -8.43
CA ILE A 112 -3.63 -15.82 -8.34
C ILE A 112 -2.42 -16.07 -9.25
N TYR A 113 -1.88 -17.30 -9.26
CA TYR A 113 -0.75 -17.63 -10.12
C TYR A 113 -1.09 -17.59 -11.61
N LEU A 114 -2.25 -18.12 -12.00
CA LEU A 114 -2.71 -18.05 -13.39
C LEU A 114 -2.88 -16.61 -13.85
N GLU A 115 -3.44 -15.74 -13.00
CA GLU A 115 -3.55 -14.33 -13.34
C GLU A 115 -2.18 -13.65 -13.41
N ALA A 116 -1.23 -14.00 -12.54
CA ALA A 116 0.13 -13.46 -12.57
C ALA A 116 0.86 -13.77 -13.88
N ILE A 117 0.84 -15.04 -14.29
CA ILE A 117 1.47 -15.53 -15.52
C ILE A 117 0.85 -14.86 -16.75
N LYS A 118 -0.47 -14.65 -16.72
CA LYS A 118 -1.20 -13.97 -17.79
C LYS A 118 -0.78 -12.50 -17.94
N GLN A 119 -0.42 -11.82 -16.84
CA GLN A 119 0.08 -10.45 -16.88
C GLN A 119 1.55 -10.38 -17.28
N ASP A 120 2.38 -11.26 -16.72
CA ASP A 120 3.82 -11.31 -17.01
C ASP A 120 4.33 -12.75 -16.85
N ILE A 121 4.78 -13.35 -17.96
CA ILE A 121 5.30 -14.72 -17.97
C ILE A 121 6.60 -14.87 -17.17
N THR A 122 7.35 -13.79 -16.96
CA THR A 122 8.59 -13.82 -16.15
C THR A 122 8.31 -14.09 -14.67
N THR A 123 7.05 -13.92 -14.23
CA THR A 123 6.62 -14.30 -12.87
C THR A 123 6.86 -15.78 -12.57
N LEU A 124 6.94 -16.64 -13.60
CA LEU A 124 7.29 -18.06 -13.49
C LEU A 124 8.63 -18.29 -12.78
N GLU A 125 9.60 -17.40 -12.96
CA GLU A 125 10.94 -17.50 -12.32
C GLU A 125 10.88 -17.40 -10.79
N TYR A 126 9.78 -16.86 -10.26
CA TYR A 126 9.59 -16.61 -8.84
C TYR A 126 8.53 -17.52 -8.20
N LEU A 127 7.97 -18.46 -8.97
CA LEU A 127 7.03 -19.44 -8.45
C LEU A 127 7.75 -20.55 -7.70
N ASP A 128 7.14 -20.99 -6.61
CA ASP A 128 7.58 -22.22 -5.95
C ASP A 128 7.40 -23.39 -6.93
N GLU A 129 8.50 -24.09 -7.23
CA GLU A 129 8.51 -25.22 -8.16
C GLU A 129 7.49 -26.30 -7.78
N ASP A 130 7.24 -26.48 -6.48
CA ASP A 130 6.31 -27.50 -5.99
C ASP A 130 4.87 -27.15 -6.38
N ILE A 131 4.50 -25.87 -6.32
CA ILE A 131 3.19 -25.38 -6.75
C ILE A 131 3.05 -25.48 -8.27
N PHE A 132 4.10 -25.14 -9.00
CA PHE A 132 4.11 -25.22 -10.45
C PHE A 132 3.83 -26.65 -10.93
N LYS A 133 4.45 -27.65 -10.28
CA LYS A 133 4.28 -29.07 -10.62
C LYS A 133 2.94 -29.65 -10.15
N SER A 134 2.41 -29.22 -9.00
CA SER A 134 1.19 -29.82 -8.44
C SER A 134 -0.10 -29.18 -8.95
N GLU A 135 -0.12 -27.86 -9.18
CA GLU A 135 -1.37 -27.12 -9.42
C GLU A 135 -1.57 -26.70 -10.87
N LEU A 136 -0.51 -26.48 -11.65
CA LEU A 136 -0.62 -25.84 -12.97
C LEU A 136 -0.63 -26.81 -14.16
N ASP A 137 -0.30 -28.10 -13.97
CA ASP A 137 -0.23 -29.15 -15.03
C ASP A 137 0.34 -28.61 -16.36
N TYR A 138 1.35 -27.74 -16.25
CA TYR A 138 1.92 -26.99 -17.37
C TYR A 138 3.07 -27.83 -17.94
N ASP A 139 2.82 -28.51 -19.06
CA ASP A 139 3.83 -29.28 -19.82
C ASP A 139 4.86 -28.29 -20.40
N VAL A 140 5.94 -28.02 -19.66
CA VAL A 140 7.00 -27.11 -20.10
C VAL A 140 7.86 -27.83 -21.15
N ARG A 141 7.42 -27.76 -22.40
CA ARG A 141 8.28 -28.08 -23.55
C ARG A 141 8.95 -26.80 -24.01
N PHE A 142 10.20 -26.60 -23.58
CA PHE A 142 11.16 -25.77 -24.29
C PHE A 142 11.97 -26.64 -25.24
#